data_AF-A0A7S3RRT8-F1
#
_entry.id   AF-A0A7S3RRT8-F1
#
_cell.length_a   1.000
_cell.length_b   1.000
_cell.length_c   1.000
_cell.angle_alpha   90.00
_cell.angle_beta   90.00
_cell.angle_gamma   90.00
#
_symmetry.space_group_name_H-M   'P 1'
#
loop_
_entity.id
_entity.type
_entity.pdbx_description
1 polymer ?
#
loop_
_entity_poly.entity_id
_entity_poly.type
_entity_poly.pdbx_seq_one_letter_code
_entity_poly.pdbx_strand_id
1 'polypeptide(L)'
;EVVVPVGLPDEGAFDWLDAFLAAHPKYNELSDRMVVDWAEKSGMRRQGGGTTNKASRDKPEFSFGLKEVDDFSIRRVLQAFAPLQSRHFVVMELKENLIKESRARSLSKFGDGFKKVAHVVVGEPSPAFKKKTQEQTLKAKQAASDVAFRAKKAEEKRKKMIEKKQKEAEKARKKAEKVKAKALKQAQEALKKKIEEKKKAAEKKEGDEEAKEEEKEEKKEEPEEDEEEEEEEE
;
A
#
# COMPACT_ATOMS: atom_id res chain seq x y z
N GLU A 1 -22.98 -34.85 -8.45
CA GLU A 1 -23.03 -35.12 -6.99
C GLU A 1 -22.92 -33.80 -6.24
N VAL A 2 -23.61 -33.67 -5.11
CA VAL A 2 -23.62 -32.45 -4.28
C VAL A 2 -23.12 -32.81 -2.89
N VAL A 3 -21.97 -32.25 -2.51
CA VAL A 3 -21.39 -32.39 -1.17
C VAL A 3 -21.72 -31.16 -0.34
N VAL A 4 -22.08 -31.39 0.92
CA VAL A 4 -22.40 -30.36 1.90
C VAL A 4 -21.51 -30.58 3.12
N PRO A 5 -20.38 -29.87 3.26
CA PRO A 5 -19.54 -29.95 4.43
C PRO A 5 -20.28 -29.42 5.67
N VAL A 6 -20.21 -30.18 6.76
CA VAL A 6 -20.77 -29.83 8.06
C VAL A 6 -19.60 -29.78 9.05
N GLY A 7 -19.12 -28.58 9.34
CA GLY A 7 -17.99 -28.32 10.25
C GLY A 7 -18.26 -27.12 11.14
N LEU A 8 -17.46 -26.96 12.18
CA LEU A 8 -17.57 -25.82 13.10
C LEU A 8 -16.82 -24.59 12.55
N PRO A 9 -17.21 -23.36 12.93
CA PRO A 9 -16.43 -22.16 12.64
C PRO A 9 -15.01 -22.27 13.19
N ASP A 10 -14.04 -21.76 12.42
CA ASP A 10 -12.60 -21.67 12.72
C ASP A 10 -11.85 -23.00 13.00
N GLU A 11 -12.55 -24.11 13.21
CA GLU A 11 -12.02 -25.49 13.30
C GLU A 11 -11.59 -26.09 11.94
N GLY A 12 -10.96 -25.28 11.08
CA GLY A 12 -10.33 -25.73 9.84
C GLY A 12 -11.27 -26.18 8.71
N ALA A 13 -12.59 -25.99 8.82
CA ALA A 13 -13.58 -26.46 7.83
C ALA A 13 -13.34 -25.90 6.41
N PHE A 14 -12.90 -24.65 6.27
CA PHE A 14 -12.49 -24.07 4.98
C PHE A 14 -11.18 -24.67 4.44
N ASP A 15 -10.26 -25.04 5.32
CA ASP A 15 -8.97 -25.59 4.92
C ASP A 15 -9.12 -27.07 4.50
N TRP A 16 -10.11 -27.78 5.08
CA TRP A 16 -10.64 -29.05 4.55
C TRP A 16 -11.23 -28.86 3.16
N LEU A 17 -12.01 -27.80 2.92
CA LEU A 17 -12.62 -27.55 1.61
C LEU A 17 -11.56 -27.25 0.54
N ASP A 18 -10.59 -26.40 0.87
CA ASP A 18 -9.44 -26.09 0.01
C ASP A 18 -8.62 -27.37 -0.28
N ALA A 19 -8.54 -28.29 0.69
CA ALA A 19 -7.91 -29.58 0.48
C ALA A 19 -8.76 -30.56 -0.35
N PHE A 20 -10.08 -30.55 -0.18
CA PHE A 20 -11.03 -31.38 -0.91
C PHE A 20 -11.08 -31.00 -2.39
N LEU A 21 -11.22 -29.70 -2.70
CA LEU A 21 -11.27 -29.20 -4.08
C LEU A 21 -9.95 -29.45 -4.82
N ALA A 22 -8.81 -29.25 -4.15
CA ALA A 22 -7.48 -29.56 -4.72
C ALA A 22 -7.28 -31.06 -5.01
N ALA A 23 -7.95 -31.96 -4.27
CA ALA A 23 -7.93 -33.40 -4.54
C ALA A 23 -8.99 -33.84 -5.56
N HIS A 24 -10.07 -33.07 -5.73
CA HIS A 24 -11.21 -33.42 -6.58
C HIS A 24 -11.56 -32.27 -7.55
N PRO A 25 -10.69 -31.91 -8.52
CA PRO A 25 -10.88 -30.74 -9.41
C PRO A 25 -12.09 -30.80 -10.35
N LYS A 26 -12.89 -31.88 -10.32
CA LYS A 26 -14.21 -31.97 -10.98
C LYS A 26 -15.32 -31.26 -10.19
N TYR A 27 -15.09 -30.99 -8.90
CA TYR A 27 -16.03 -30.30 -8.02
C TYR A 27 -15.88 -28.79 -8.14
N ASN A 28 -17.02 -28.11 -8.26
CA ASN A 28 -17.12 -26.65 -8.28
C ASN A 28 -17.64 -26.22 -6.91
N GLU A 29 -17.05 -25.19 -6.31
CA GLU A 29 -17.61 -24.62 -5.08
C GLU A 29 -18.89 -23.84 -5.38
N LEU A 30 -19.81 -23.78 -4.43
CA LEU A 30 -20.96 -22.88 -4.42
C LEU A 30 -20.96 -22.20 -3.05
N SER A 31 -20.38 -21.00 -2.99
CA SER A 31 -20.20 -20.22 -1.77
C SER A 31 -20.01 -18.74 -2.08
N ASP A 32 -20.16 -17.91 -1.06
CA ASP A 32 -19.97 -16.47 -1.16
C ASP A 32 -18.49 -16.10 -1.39
N ARG A 33 -17.54 -16.88 -0.83
CA ARG A 33 -16.10 -16.69 -1.09
C ARG A 33 -15.69 -17.02 -2.52
N MET A 34 -16.36 -17.97 -3.18
CA MET A 34 -16.12 -18.30 -4.58
C MET A 34 -16.62 -17.18 -5.51
N VAL A 35 -17.74 -16.52 -5.19
CA VAL A 35 -18.22 -15.37 -5.98
C VAL A 35 -17.26 -14.19 -5.87
N VAL A 36 -16.75 -13.92 -4.67
CA VAL A 36 -15.70 -12.93 -4.42
C VAL A 36 -14.43 -13.21 -5.24
N ASP A 37 -13.89 -14.42 -5.15
CA ASP A 37 -12.68 -14.84 -5.88
C ASP A 37 -12.87 -14.75 -7.41
N TRP A 38 -14.06 -15.11 -7.91
CA TRP A 38 -14.40 -14.97 -9.32
C TRP A 38 -14.52 -13.50 -9.76
N ALA A 39 -15.12 -12.64 -8.93
CA ALA A 39 -15.26 -11.20 -9.22
C ALA A 39 -13.89 -10.49 -9.26
N GLU A 40 -13.02 -10.76 -8.28
CA GLU A 40 -11.66 -10.21 -8.22
C GLU A 40 -10.81 -10.69 -9.42
N LYS A 41 -10.91 -11.98 -9.79
CA LYS A 41 -10.24 -12.53 -11.00
C LYS A 41 -10.83 -12.00 -12.31
N SER A 42 -12.08 -11.55 -12.31
CA SER A 42 -12.72 -10.86 -13.44
C SER A 42 -12.36 -9.37 -13.52
N GLY A 43 -11.45 -8.89 -12.66
CA GLY A 43 -10.95 -7.52 -12.65
C GLY A 43 -11.76 -6.52 -11.83
N MET A 44 -12.83 -6.97 -11.15
CA MET A 44 -13.59 -6.10 -10.24
C MET A 44 -12.73 -5.72 -9.03
N ARG A 45 -12.80 -4.45 -8.60
CA ARG A 45 -12.08 -3.95 -7.43
C ARG A 45 -13.06 -3.61 -6.33
N ARG A 46 -12.77 -4.06 -5.11
CA ARG A 46 -13.50 -3.68 -3.90
C ARG A 46 -13.39 -2.18 -3.66
N GLN A 47 -14.51 -1.52 -3.42
CA GLN A 47 -14.54 -0.18 -2.86
C GLN A 47 -14.28 -0.24 -1.35
N GLY A 48 -13.91 0.89 -0.73
CA GLY A 48 -13.73 0.96 0.74
C GLY A 48 -12.44 0.35 1.32
N GLY A 49 -11.55 -0.23 0.50
CA GLY A 49 -10.18 -0.57 0.93
C GLY A 49 -9.94 -1.97 1.51
N GLY A 50 -10.94 -2.87 1.47
CA GLY A 50 -10.78 -4.28 1.85
C GLY A 50 -12.00 -4.86 2.56
N THR A 51 -11.87 -6.05 3.13
CA THR A 51 -12.89 -6.63 4.02
C THR A 51 -12.97 -5.80 5.31
N THR A 52 -14.15 -5.26 5.63
CA THR A 52 -14.35 -4.61 6.93
C THR A 52 -14.31 -5.63 8.08
N ASN A 53 -14.14 -5.14 9.32
CA ASN A 53 -14.16 -5.96 10.55
C ASN A 53 -15.52 -6.66 10.83
N LYS A 54 -16.47 -6.64 9.88
CA LYS A 54 -17.78 -7.32 9.94
C LYS A 54 -17.87 -8.53 9.00
N ALA A 55 -16.89 -8.73 8.11
CA ALA A 55 -16.84 -9.85 7.17
C ALA A 55 -16.24 -11.12 7.78
N SER A 56 -16.55 -12.29 7.22
CA SER A 56 -15.95 -13.59 7.62
C SER A 56 -15.57 -14.45 6.40
N ARG A 57 -14.86 -15.57 6.59
CA ARG A 57 -14.58 -16.55 5.50
C ARG A 57 -15.86 -17.18 4.92
N ASP A 58 -16.95 -17.21 5.70
CA ASP A 58 -18.25 -17.78 5.33
C ASP A 58 -19.21 -16.77 4.71
N LYS A 59 -19.17 -15.52 5.22
CA LYS A 59 -19.93 -14.38 4.72
C LYS A 59 -18.94 -13.24 4.46
N PRO A 60 -18.13 -13.35 3.40
CA PRO A 60 -17.29 -12.26 2.98
C PRO A 60 -18.17 -11.11 2.49
N GLU A 61 -17.72 -9.90 2.75
CA GLU A 61 -18.30 -8.70 2.15
C GLU A 61 -17.98 -8.68 0.64
N PHE A 62 -18.89 -8.14 -0.17
CA PHE A 62 -18.72 -8.05 -1.62
C PHE A 62 -18.18 -6.65 -1.94
N SER A 63 -19.01 -5.62 -1.80
CA SER A 63 -18.65 -4.20 -1.86
C SER A 63 -17.79 -3.83 -3.08
N PHE A 64 -18.17 -4.31 -4.25
CA PHE A 64 -17.55 -3.97 -5.54
C PHE A 64 -18.10 -2.67 -6.14
N GLY A 65 -19.16 -2.10 -5.57
CA GLY A 65 -19.85 -0.90 -6.09
C GLY A 65 -20.86 -1.21 -7.20
N LEU A 66 -21.28 -2.48 -7.29
CA LEU A 66 -22.23 -2.98 -8.29
C LEU A 66 -23.39 -3.64 -7.55
N LYS A 67 -24.57 -3.05 -7.63
CA LYS A 67 -25.74 -3.44 -6.83
C LYS A 67 -26.11 -4.93 -6.99
N GLU A 68 -26.00 -5.43 -8.21
CA GLU A 68 -26.32 -6.81 -8.62
C GLU A 68 -25.32 -7.84 -8.07
N VAL A 69 -24.12 -7.38 -7.72
CA VAL A 69 -23.08 -8.15 -7.04
C VAL A 69 -23.30 -8.06 -5.53
N ASP A 70 -23.43 -6.84 -5.03
CA ASP A 70 -23.37 -6.49 -3.60
C ASP A 70 -24.67 -6.80 -2.82
N ASP A 71 -25.82 -6.91 -3.49
CA ASP A 71 -27.11 -7.34 -2.89
C ASP A 71 -27.28 -8.88 -2.83
N PHE A 72 -26.21 -9.63 -3.13
CA PHE A 72 -26.19 -11.08 -3.25
C PHE A 72 -27.13 -11.65 -4.35
N SER A 73 -27.55 -10.87 -5.35
CA SER A 73 -28.31 -11.40 -6.50
C SER A 73 -27.56 -12.49 -7.27
N ILE A 74 -26.25 -12.32 -7.50
CA ILE A 74 -25.42 -13.36 -8.14
C ILE A 74 -25.48 -14.69 -7.37
N ARG A 75 -25.46 -14.67 -6.03
CA ARG A 75 -25.62 -15.87 -5.19
C ARG A 75 -26.97 -16.55 -5.44
N ARG A 76 -28.05 -15.77 -5.53
CA ARG A 76 -29.42 -16.27 -5.83
C ARG A 76 -29.48 -16.91 -7.22
N VAL A 77 -28.89 -16.26 -8.22
CA VAL A 77 -28.81 -16.75 -9.61
C VAL A 77 -28.00 -18.04 -9.70
N LEU A 78 -26.79 -18.08 -9.14
CA LEU A 78 -25.93 -19.28 -9.15
C LEU A 78 -26.61 -20.48 -8.47
N GLN A 79 -27.30 -20.28 -7.35
CA GLN A 79 -28.06 -21.35 -6.68
C GLN A 79 -29.31 -21.80 -7.45
N ALA A 80 -29.82 -21.02 -8.41
CA ALA A 80 -30.91 -21.41 -9.30
C ALA A 80 -30.40 -22.15 -10.56
N PHE A 81 -29.25 -21.75 -11.11
CA PHE A 81 -28.65 -22.38 -12.29
C PHE A 81 -27.83 -23.63 -11.99
N ALA A 82 -27.22 -23.76 -10.81
CA ALA A 82 -26.39 -24.93 -10.49
C ALA A 82 -27.15 -26.28 -10.59
N PRO A 83 -28.40 -26.43 -10.11
CA PRO A 83 -29.18 -27.66 -10.32
C PRO A 83 -29.45 -28.02 -11.79
N LEU A 84 -29.39 -27.07 -12.72
CA LEU A 84 -29.59 -27.30 -14.15
C LEU A 84 -28.32 -27.84 -14.84
N GLN A 85 -27.15 -27.76 -14.18
CA GLN A 85 -25.89 -28.27 -14.69
C GLN A 85 -25.53 -29.60 -14.02
N SER A 86 -25.41 -30.68 -14.78
CA SER A 86 -25.05 -32.03 -14.31
C SER A 86 -23.57 -32.16 -13.88
N ARG A 87 -23.09 -31.25 -13.02
CA ARG A 87 -21.72 -31.15 -12.51
C ARG A 87 -21.61 -31.70 -11.08
N HIS A 88 -20.39 -31.71 -10.55
CA HIS A 88 -20.14 -31.94 -9.14
C HIS A 88 -20.02 -30.60 -8.42
N PHE A 89 -20.69 -30.47 -7.27
CA PHE A 89 -20.75 -29.23 -6.50
C PHE A 89 -20.42 -29.45 -5.01
N VAL A 90 -19.82 -28.45 -4.38
CA VAL A 90 -19.71 -28.36 -2.92
C VAL A 90 -20.42 -27.09 -2.44
N VAL A 91 -21.53 -27.24 -1.71
CA VAL A 91 -22.28 -26.11 -1.17
C VAL A 91 -21.70 -25.73 0.19
N MET A 92 -20.85 -24.71 0.23
CA MET A 92 -20.16 -24.29 1.46
C MET A 92 -20.88 -23.13 2.13
N GLU A 93 -21.45 -23.44 3.29
CA GLU A 93 -21.98 -22.51 4.29
C GLU A 93 -21.62 -23.10 5.65
N LEU A 94 -21.14 -22.35 6.63
CA LEU A 94 -20.94 -22.89 7.98
C LEU A 94 -22.28 -23.04 8.69
N LYS A 95 -22.97 -21.91 8.92
CA LYS A 95 -24.19 -21.85 9.74
C LYS A 95 -25.33 -22.67 9.14
N GLU A 96 -25.58 -22.48 7.85
CA GLU A 96 -26.74 -23.08 7.17
C GLU A 96 -26.55 -24.59 6.88
N ASN A 97 -25.30 -25.09 6.88
CA ASN A 97 -25.03 -26.52 6.79
C ASN A 97 -25.08 -27.23 8.15
N LEU A 98 -24.86 -26.54 9.27
CA LEU A 98 -25.05 -27.10 10.61
C LEU A 98 -26.55 -27.33 10.91
N ILE A 99 -27.40 -26.35 10.60
CA ILE A 99 -28.86 -26.40 10.81
C ILE A 99 -29.50 -27.42 9.85
N LYS A 100 -30.29 -28.36 10.38
CA LYS A 100 -30.88 -29.47 9.62
C LYS A 100 -31.89 -28.98 8.56
N GLU A 101 -32.72 -28.02 8.92
CA GLU A 101 -33.81 -27.45 8.10
C GLU A 101 -33.22 -26.62 6.95
N SER A 102 -32.21 -25.79 7.24
CA SER A 102 -31.46 -25.02 6.25
C SER A 102 -30.72 -25.94 5.27
N ARG A 103 -30.02 -26.96 5.78
CA ARG A 103 -29.35 -27.97 4.94
C ARG A 103 -30.34 -28.69 4.01
N ALA A 104 -31.51 -29.07 4.52
CA ALA A 104 -32.57 -29.66 3.71
C ALA A 104 -33.11 -28.69 2.64
N ARG A 105 -33.31 -27.41 2.98
CA ARG A 105 -33.75 -26.34 2.06
C ARG A 105 -32.72 -26.00 0.97
N SER A 106 -31.44 -26.14 1.26
CA SER A 106 -30.37 -25.99 0.27
C SER A 106 -30.28 -27.20 -0.66
N LEU A 107 -30.46 -28.42 -0.11
CA LEU A 107 -30.42 -29.66 -0.88
C LEU A 107 -31.68 -29.92 -1.72
N SER A 108 -32.84 -29.38 -1.35
CA SER A 108 -34.08 -29.54 -2.12
C SER A 108 -34.07 -28.80 -3.46
N LYS A 109 -33.16 -27.83 -3.65
CA LYS A 109 -32.93 -27.17 -4.95
C LYS A 109 -32.38 -28.14 -6.01
N PHE A 110 -31.68 -29.20 -5.58
CA PHE A 110 -31.10 -30.19 -6.48
C PHE A 110 -32.06 -31.35 -6.68
N GLY A 111 -32.38 -31.68 -7.94
CA GLY A 111 -33.20 -32.83 -8.30
C GLY A 111 -32.51 -34.18 -8.00
N ASP A 112 -33.23 -35.27 -8.23
CA ASP A 112 -32.77 -36.61 -7.79
C ASP A 112 -31.70 -37.24 -8.69
N GLY A 113 -31.41 -36.63 -9.84
CA GLY A 113 -30.20 -36.89 -10.63
C GLY A 113 -28.89 -36.51 -9.89
N PHE A 114 -28.97 -35.82 -8.74
CA PHE A 114 -27.83 -35.55 -7.88
C PHE A 114 -27.85 -36.46 -6.65
N LYS A 115 -26.84 -37.34 -6.52
CA LYS A 115 -26.45 -37.90 -5.22
C LYS A 115 -26.12 -36.75 -4.26
N LYS A 116 -26.83 -36.68 -3.12
CA LYS A 116 -26.73 -35.64 -2.08
C LYS A 116 -25.97 -36.22 -0.88
N VAL A 117 -24.86 -35.59 -0.46
CA VAL A 117 -23.96 -36.10 0.60
C VAL A 117 -23.66 -35.00 1.61
N ALA A 118 -23.98 -35.23 2.89
CA ALA A 118 -23.45 -34.41 3.97
C ALA A 118 -22.11 -35.02 4.44
N HIS A 119 -21.03 -34.23 4.45
CA HIS A 119 -19.71 -34.68 4.88
C HIS A 119 -19.38 -34.00 6.21
N VAL A 120 -19.30 -34.77 7.31
CA VAL A 120 -19.04 -34.21 8.64
C VAL A 120 -17.54 -34.01 8.82
N VAL A 121 -17.14 -32.76 9.03
CA VAL A 121 -15.76 -32.32 9.24
C VAL A 121 -15.62 -31.86 10.70
N VAL A 122 -15.82 -32.80 11.61
CA VAL A 122 -15.74 -32.60 13.07
C VAL A 122 -15.12 -33.84 13.70
N GLY A 123 -14.17 -33.65 14.62
CA GLY A 123 -13.39 -34.73 15.24
C GLY A 123 -11.91 -34.69 14.84
N GLU A 124 -11.18 -35.78 15.08
CA GLU A 124 -9.74 -35.81 14.82
C GLU A 124 -9.43 -35.82 13.31
N PRO A 125 -8.66 -34.84 12.79
CA PRO A 125 -8.33 -34.81 11.36
C PRO A 125 -7.36 -35.93 10.96
N SER A 126 -7.50 -36.42 9.73
CA SER A 126 -6.64 -37.49 9.20
C SER A 126 -5.15 -37.11 9.20
N PRO A 127 -4.22 -38.07 9.33
CA PRO A 127 -2.78 -37.79 9.32
C PRO A 127 -2.31 -37.03 8.08
N ALA A 128 -2.92 -37.31 6.91
CA ALA A 128 -2.64 -36.59 5.67
C ALA A 128 -3.09 -35.12 5.73
N PHE A 129 -4.26 -34.84 6.34
CA PHE A 129 -4.70 -33.46 6.55
C PHE A 129 -3.80 -32.72 7.53
N LYS A 130 -3.53 -33.31 8.71
CA LYS A 130 -2.61 -32.75 9.72
C LYS A 130 -1.27 -32.33 9.10
N LYS A 131 -0.66 -33.20 8.28
CA LYS A 131 0.60 -32.89 7.59
C LYS A 131 0.45 -31.72 6.60
N LYS A 132 -0.62 -31.70 5.79
CA LYS A 132 -0.90 -30.60 4.84
C LYS A 132 -1.08 -29.25 5.56
N THR A 133 -1.84 -29.22 6.66
CA THR A 133 -2.03 -28.01 7.48
C THR A 133 -0.72 -27.54 8.11
N GLN A 134 0.13 -28.47 8.58
CA GLN A 134 1.49 -28.14 9.06
C GLN A 134 2.36 -27.55 7.95
N GLU A 135 2.38 -28.14 6.75
CA GLU A 135 3.12 -27.61 5.60
C GLU A 135 2.64 -26.21 5.17
N GLN A 136 1.32 -25.97 5.16
CA GLN A 136 0.74 -24.64 4.91
C GLN A 136 1.15 -23.64 6.00
N THR A 137 1.09 -24.03 7.27
CA THR A 137 1.48 -23.19 8.42
C THR A 137 2.96 -22.83 8.37
N LEU A 138 3.84 -23.78 8.01
CA LEU A 138 5.27 -23.55 7.85
C LEU A 138 5.56 -22.59 6.67
N LYS A 139 4.88 -22.77 5.53
CA LYS A 139 5.00 -21.86 4.37
C LYS A 139 4.54 -20.43 4.72
N ALA A 140 3.43 -20.27 5.44
CA ALA A 140 2.95 -18.97 5.91
C ALA A 140 3.94 -18.30 6.88
N LYS A 141 4.47 -19.05 7.86
CA LYS A 141 5.49 -18.54 8.79
C LYS A 141 6.79 -18.16 8.08
N GLN A 142 7.24 -18.95 7.10
CA GLN A 142 8.42 -18.61 6.31
C GLN A 142 8.20 -17.33 5.48
N ALA A 143 7.06 -17.20 4.80
CA ALA A 143 6.75 -16.00 4.02
C ALA A 143 6.69 -14.74 4.89
N ALA A 144 6.09 -14.81 6.08
CA ALA A 144 6.08 -13.71 7.04
C ALA A 144 7.49 -13.35 7.54
N SER A 145 8.33 -14.36 7.82
CA SER A 145 9.73 -14.18 8.19
C SER A 145 10.56 -13.52 7.08
N ASP A 146 10.39 -13.98 5.84
CA ASP A 146 11.07 -13.44 4.65
C ASP A 146 10.67 -11.98 4.39
N VAL A 147 9.39 -11.63 4.54
CA VAL A 147 8.91 -10.25 4.42
C VAL A 147 9.51 -9.37 5.52
N ALA A 148 9.49 -9.81 6.78
CA ALA A 148 10.09 -9.07 7.89
C ALA A 148 11.61 -8.91 7.74
N PHE A 149 12.30 -9.92 7.21
CA PHE A 149 13.74 -9.88 6.94
C PHE A 149 14.09 -8.95 5.76
N ARG A 150 13.28 -8.96 4.69
CA ARG A 150 13.39 -8.02 3.56
C ARG A 150 13.18 -6.57 4.02
N ALA A 151 12.17 -6.32 4.87
CA ALA A 151 11.91 -5.01 5.46
C ALA A 151 13.10 -4.52 6.30
N LYS A 152 13.62 -5.36 7.23
CA LYS A 152 14.81 -5.03 8.04
C LYS A 152 16.04 -4.72 7.16
N LYS A 153 16.29 -5.50 6.10
CA LYS A 153 17.38 -5.23 5.14
C LYS A 153 17.16 -3.94 4.33
N ALA A 154 15.92 -3.58 4.01
CA ALA A 154 15.61 -2.32 3.34
C ALA A 154 15.83 -1.12 4.28
N GLU A 155 15.41 -1.21 5.53
CA GLU A 155 15.69 -0.20 6.56
C GLU A 155 17.18 -0.02 6.82
N GLU A 156 17.93 -1.11 6.97
CA GLU A 156 19.38 -1.06 7.22
C GLU A 156 20.11 -0.36 6.06
N LYS A 157 19.74 -0.69 4.81
CA LYS A 157 20.22 0.02 3.62
C LYS A 157 19.81 1.50 3.63
N ARG A 158 18.57 1.83 3.98
CA ARG A 158 18.08 3.22 4.08
C ARG A 158 18.87 4.02 5.13
N LYS A 159 19.08 3.45 6.32
CA LYS A 159 19.88 4.03 7.42
C LYS A 159 21.33 4.28 6.96
N LYS A 160 21.99 3.28 6.35
CA LYS A 160 23.35 3.42 5.80
C LYS A 160 23.46 4.47 4.67
N MET A 161 22.44 4.59 3.81
CA MET A 161 22.40 5.64 2.78
C MET A 161 22.21 7.05 3.37
N ILE A 162 21.36 7.20 4.40
CA ILE A 162 21.17 8.47 5.11
C ILE A 162 22.47 8.88 5.81
N GLU A 163 23.10 7.96 6.55
CA GLU A 163 24.37 8.22 7.24
C GLU A 163 25.50 8.59 6.27
N LYS A 164 25.59 7.92 5.11
CA LYS A 164 26.53 8.28 4.03
C LYS A 164 26.25 9.70 3.51
N LYS A 165 25.00 10.00 3.15
CA LYS A 165 24.60 11.35 2.67
C LYS A 165 24.89 12.43 3.72
N GLN A 166 24.66 12.18 5.00
CA GLN A 166 24.99 13.11 6.10
C GLN A 166 26.49 13.36 6.19
N LYS A 167 27.32 12.30 6.17
CA LYS A 167 28.79 12.42 6.19
C LYS A 167 29.35 13.12 4.95
N GLU A 168 28.70 12.99 3.80
CA GLU A 168 29.06 13.69 2.56
C GLU A 168 28.65 15.17 2.61
N ALA A 169 27.44 15.48 3.09
CA ALA A 169 26.96 16.84 3.31
C ALA A 169 27.78 17.61 4.36
N GLU A 170 28.18 16.96 5.47
CA GLU A 170 29.04 17.57 6.49
C GLU A 170 30.43 17.90 5.92
N LYS A 171 31.03 16.99 5.14
CA LYS A 171 32.28 17.23 4.42
C LYS A 171 32.15 18.35 3.38
N ALA A 172 31.02 18.44 2.68
CA ALA A 172 30.73 19.53 1.75
C ALA A 172 30.60 20.87 2.49
N ARG A 173 29.85 20.95 3.60
CA ARG A 173 29.71 22.14 4.44
C ARG A 173 31.06 22.61 4.97
N LYS A 174 31.88 21.70 5.53
CA LYS A 174 33.25 22.01 6.02
C LYS A 174 34.22 22.43 4.90
N LYS A 175 34.00 22.04 3.65
CA LYS A 175 34.74 22.57 2.49
C LYS A 175 34.24 23.98 2.11
N ALA A 176 32.92 24.16 1.95
CA ALA A 176 32.30 25.43 1.58
C ALA A 176 32.61 26.54 2.60
N GLU A 177 32.57 26.23 3.90
CA GLU A 177 32.94 27.14 4.99
C GLU A 177 34.41 27.56 4.91
N LYS A 178 35.33 26.63 4.64
CA LYS A 178 36.76 26.96 4.40
C LYS A 178 36.99 27.81 3.15
N VAL A 179 36.17 27.66 2.11
CA VAL A 179 36.21 28.53 0.92
C VAL A 179 35.67 29.92 1.25
N LYS A 180 34.49 30.03 1.89
CA LYS A 180 33.92 31.31 2.33
C LYS A 180 34.86 32.06 3.28
N ALA A 181 35.49 31.38 4.24
CA ALA A 181 36.46 31.98 5.15
C ALA A 181 37.74 32.48 4.45
N LYS A 182 38.20 31.80 3.39
CA LYS A 182 39.31 32.30 2.54
C LYS A 182 38.88 33.53 1.74
N ALA A 183 37.72 33.48 1.09
CA ALA A 183 37.18 34.60 0.32
C ALA A 183 36.96 35.85 1.18
N LEU A 184 36.41 35.69 2.40
CA LEU A 184 36.25 36.77 3.36
C LEU A 184 37.58 37.39 3.80
N LYS A 185 38.63 36.58 4.04
CA LYS A 185 39.97 37.10 4.35
C LYS A 185 40.57 37.88 3.18
N GLN A 186 40.48 37.34 1.96
CA GLN A 186 40.96 38.02 0.74
C GLN A 186 40.19 39.32 0.48
N ALA A 187 38.88 39.34 0.71
CA ALA A 187 38.06 40.56 0.62
C ALA A 187 38.46 41.59 1.68
N GLN A 188 38.71 41.19 2.94
CA GLN A 188 39.17 42.08 4.00
C GLN A 188 40.59 42.63 3.74
N GLU A 189 41.50 41.83 3.19
CA GLU A 189 42.83 42.30 2.78
C GLU A 189 42.76 43.27 1.59
N ALA A 190 41.90 42.99 0.61
CA ALA A 190 41.64 43.90 -0.51
C ALA A 190 40.98 45.22 -0.03
N LEU A 191 40.05 45.18 0.93
CA LEU A 191 39.46 46.37 1.52
C LEU A 191 40.50 47.19 2.29
N LYS A 192 41.35 46.52 3.10
CA LYS A 192 42.45 47.19 3.83
C LYS A 192 43.42 47.88 2.87
N LYS A 193 43.85 47.20 1.79
CA LYS A 193 44.70 47.81 0.76
C LYS A 193 44.03 49.01 0.10
N LYS A 194 42.75 48.91 -0.30
CA LYS A 194 42.00 50.04 -0.87
C LYS A 194 41.81 51.21 0.12
N ILE A 195 41.68 50.94 1.42
CA ILE A 195 41.63 51.98 2.46
C ILE A 195 43.02 52.62 2.66
N GLU A 196 44.10 51.84 2.60
CA GLU A 196 45.46 52.35 2.72
C GLU A 196 45.89 53.18 1.50
N GLU A 197 45.50 52.74 0.29
CA GLU A 197 45.63 53.51 -0.96
C GLU A 197 44.80 54.79 -0.91
N LYS A 198 43.54 54.73 -0.45
CA LYS A 198 42.72 55.94 -0.27
C LYS A 198 43.30 56.90 0.79
N LYS A 199 43.92 56.40 1.86
CA LYS A 199 44.63 57.25 2.83
C LYS A 199 45.86 57.90 2.19
N LYS A 200 46.69 57.14 1.47
CA LYS A 200 47.86 57.66 0.74
C LYS A 200 47.50 58.58 -0.43
N ALA A 201 46.25 58.53 -0.92
CA ALA A 201 45.70 59.49 -1.87
C ALA A 201 45.18 60.77 -1.18
N ALA A 202 44.53 60.65 -0.02
CA ALA A 202 44.09 61.81 0.79
C ALA A 202 45.28 62.61 1.36
N GLU A 203 46.30 61.91 1.86
CA GLU A 203 47.60 62.44 2.31
C GLU A 203 48.44 63.02 1.14
N LYS A 204 47.95 62.89 -0.10
CA LYS A 204 48.45 63.57 -1.31
C LYS A 204 47.52 64.66 -1.84
N LYS A 205 46.37 64.89 -1.19
CA LYS A 205 45.37 65.90 -1.56
C LYS A 205 45.23 67.01 -0.51
N GLU A 206 45.69 66.77 0.72
CA GLU A 206 45.92 67.77 1.78
C GLU A 206 47.13 68.70 1.48
N GLY A 207 47.22 69.18 0.24
CA GLY A 207 48.31 70.01 -0.26
C GLY A 207 48.02 70.77 -1.57
N ASP A 208 46.82 70.61 -2.16
CA ASP A 208 46.38 71.37 -3.34
C ASP A 208 44.84 71.35 -3.47
N GLU A 209 44.12 72.09 -2.61
CA GLU A 209 42.67 72.34 -2.80
C GLU A 209 42.14 73.59 -2.05
N GLU A 210 42.86 74.72 -2.11
CA GLU A 210 42.35 76.04 -1.68
C GLU A 210 41.96 76.91 -2.90
N ALA A 211 41.00 76.45 -3.71
CA ALA A 211 40.29 77.29 -4.68
C ALA A 211 38.99 76.66 -5.22
N LYS A 212 37.87 77.40 -5.03
CA LYS A 212 36.57 77.35 -5.75
C LYS A 212 35.39 76.52 -5.22
N GLU A 213 34.68 77.13 -4.27
CA GLU A 213 33.25 77.48 -4.45
C GLU A 213 33.11 78.56 -5.56
N GLU A 214 32.02 78.80 -6.31
CA GLU A 214 30.69 78.16 -6.45
C GLU A 214 30.59 77.50 -7.86
N GLU A 215 29.51 77.35 -8.66
CA GLU A 215 28.11 77.81 -8.72
C GLU A 215 27.27 76.83 -9.58
N LYS A 216 26.18 76.23 -9.06
CA LYS A 216 24.80 76.23 -9.63
C LYS A 216 23.86 75.14 -9.10
N GLU A 217 22.58 75.51 -9.06
CA GLU A 217 21.45 74.76 -8.48
C GLU A 217 20.57 74.02 -9.52
N GLU A 218 19.64 73.19 -9.01
CA GLU A 218 18.37 72.72 -9.62
C GLU A 218 18.41 71.98 -10.99
N LYS A 219 17.83 70.78 -11.14
CA LYS A 219 16.40 70.49 -10.84
C LYS A 219 16.01 69.00 -10.89
N LYS A 220 15.09 68.62 -9.98
CA LYS A 220 13.91 67.72 -10.07
C LYS A 220 13.95 66.23 -10.57
N GLU A 221 13.01 65.50 -9.94
CA GLU A 221 12.10 64.42 -10.45
C GLU A 221 12.50 62.92 -10.41
N GLU A 222 11.90 62.22 -9.44
CA GLU A 222 11.29 60.86 -9.49
C GLU A 222 10.08 60.83 -10.47
N PRO A 223 9.43 59.67 -10.83
CA PRO A 223 9.51 58.27 -10.33
C PRO A 223 10.34 57.36 -11.28
N GLU A 224 10.13 56.05 -11.59
CA GLU A 224 9.11 54.96 -11.45
C GLU A 224 9.90 53.63 -11.19
N GLU A 225 9.48 52.60 -10.43
CA GLU A 225 8.26 51.76 -10.32
C GLU A 225 8.13 50.67 -11.42
N ASP A 226 8.31 49.39 -11.01
CA ASP A 226 8.09 48.09 -11.70
C ASP A 226 8.36 47.02 -10.58
N GLU A 227 7.38 46.34 -9.97
CA GLU A 227 6.61 45.15 -10.44
C GLU A 227 7.54 43.98 -10.88
N GLU A 228 7.62 42.87 -10.13
CA GLU A 228 6.66 41.76 -9.88
C GLU A 228 6.79 40.60 -10.90
N GLU A 229 6.94 39.37 -10.39
CA GLU A 229 6.35 38.14 -10.95
C GLU A 229 6.37 37.01 -9.89
N GLU A 230 5.32 36.16 -9.85
CA GLU A 230 5.10 35.06 -8.88
C GLU A 230 5.32 33.65 -9.52
N GLU A 231 4.51 32.65 -9.13
CA GLU A 231 4.43 31.22 -9.57
C GLU A 231 5.61 30.30 -9.10
N GLU A 232 5.47 29.10 -8.49
CA GLU A 232 4.59 27.90 -8.61
C GLU A 232 4.96 26.99 -9.82
N GLU A 233 5.20 25.65 -9.78
CA GLU A 233 5.39 24.57 -8.74
C GLU A 233 6.91 24.35 -8.38
N GLU A 234 7.45 23.43 -7.55
CA GLU A 234 6.99 22.30 -6.68
C GLU A 234 7.26 22.56 -5.17
#